data_AF-A0A6A6FED5-F1
#
_entry.id   AF-A0A6A6FED5-F1
#
_cell.length_a   1.000
_cell.length_b   1.000
_cell.length_c   1.000
_cell.angle_alpha   90.00
_cell.angle_beta   90.00
_cell.angle_gamma   90.00
#
_symmetry.space_group_name_H-M   'P 1'
#
loop_
_entity.id
_entity.type
_entity.pdbx_description
1 polymer ?
#
loop_
_entity_poly.entity_id
_entity_poly.type
_entity_poly.pdbx_seq_one_letter_code
_entity_poly.pdbx_strand_id
1 'polypeptide(L)'
;MNPSETPSSPINSAKSRLTEEQKKRNHIESEKKRREAIRNGFDRLSTIVPGMQGQARSEAIVLAATVDHMRAMLKQKEQIYAAAMAKGWSTEQFNRYYQVAEQEARALE
;
A
#
# COMPACT_ATOMS: atom_id res chain seq x y z
N MET A 1 39.93 34.44 40.09
CA MET A 1 39.95 34.29 38.61
C MET A 1 41.08 33.35 38.23
N ASN A 2 40.74 32.19 37.66
CA ASN A 2 41.59 31.45 36.71
C ASN A 2 40.63 30.71 35.76
N PRO A 3 40.96 30.60 34.46
CA PRO A 3 39.95 30.46 33.40
C PRO A 3 39.66 29.01 33.04
N SER A 4 38.37 28.71 32.91
CA SER A 4 37.76 27.85 31.88
C SER A 4 38.53 26.60 31.40
N GLU A 5 38.45 25.51 32.16
CA GLU A 5 38.54 24.16 31.58
C GLU A 5 37.13 23.70 31.23
N THR A 6 36.75 23.88 29.96
CA THR A 6 35.62 23.14 29.38
C THR A 6 36.18 21.86 28.78
N PRO A 7 35.72 20.66 29.21
CA PRO A 7 36.17 19.43 28.58
C PRO A 7 35.60 19.37 27.17
N SER A 8 36.49 19.49 26.17
CA SER A 8 36.18 19.20 24.78
C SER A 8 35.72 17.75 24.68
N SER A 9 34.42 17.51 24.56
CA SER A 9 33.89 16.18 24.32
C SER A 9 34.25 15.72 22.91
N PRO A 10 35.05 14.65 22.73
CA PRO A 10 35.34 14.08 21.43
C PRO A 10 34.23 13.07 21.08
N ILE A 11 33.01 13.54 20.86
CA ILE A 11 31.87 12.68 20.45
C ILE A 11 31.23 13.24 19.18
N ASN A 12 32.05 13.71 18.25
CA ASN A 12 31.60 14.05 16.89
C ASN A 12 32.46 13.39 15.80
N SER A 13 33.28 12.40 16.13
CA SER A 13 34.22 11.75 15.20
C SER A 13 33.77 10.38 14.65
N ALA A 14 32.52 9.96 14.85
CA ALA A 14 32.08 8.62 14.42
C ALA A 14 30.74 8.55 13.63
N LYS A 15 30.25 9.67 13.09
CA LYS A 15 29.32 9.60 11.95
C LYS A 15 30.13 9.89 10.71
N SER A 16 30.70 8.83 10.12
CA SER A 16 31.40 8.94 8.85
C SER A 16 30.46 9.60 7.85
N ARG A 17 30.81 10.81 7.43
CA ARG A 17 30.16 11.45 6.28
C ARG A 17 30.44 10.52 5.11
N LEU A 18 29.41 9.81 4.65
CA LEU A 18 29.49 8.96 3.46
C LEU A 18 30.22 9.73 2.36
N THR A 19 31.21 9.11 1.72
CA THR A 19 31.91 9.72 0.58
C THR A 19 30.90 10.03 -0.52
N GLU A 20 31.19 10.99 -1.40
CA GLU A 20 30.29 11.30 -2.52
C GLU A 20 30.04 10.07 -3.41
N GLU A 21 31.04 9.21 -3.56
CA GLU A 21 30.92 7.91 -4.23
C GLU A 21 29.98 6.95 -3.48
N GLN A 22 30.09 6.86 -2.15
CA GLN A 22 29.19 6.05 -1.33
C GLN A 22 27.75 6.57 -1.40
N LYS A 23 27.54 7.89 -1.33
CA LYS A 23 26.20 8.49 -1.48
C LYS A 23 25.60 8.18 -2.85
N LYS A 24 26.39 8.31 -3.93
CA LYS A 24 25.95 8.01 -5.28
C LYS A 24 25.53 6.55 -5.43
N ARG A 25 26.32 5.60 -4.89
CA ARG A 25 25.95 4.17 -4.89
C ARG A 25 24.66 3.92 -4.11
N ASN A 26 24.58 4.42 -2.87
CA ASN A 26 23.39 4.24 -2.02
C ASN A 26 22.13 4.83 -2.65
N HIS A 27 22.23 5.98 -3.31
CA HIS A 27 21.11 6.59 -4.04
C HIS A 27 20.61 5.68 -5.18
N ILE A 28 21.51 5.13 -5.99
CA ILE A 28 21.16 4.22 -7.09
C ILE A 28 20.48 2.95 -6.56
N GLU A 29 21.03 2.35 -5.50
CA GLU A 29 20.46 1.15 -4.88
C GLU A 29 19.09 1.42 -4.25
N SER A 30 18.95 2.56 -3.57
CA SER A 30 17.69 2.97 -2.95
C SER A 30 16.61 3.18 -4.00
N GLU A 31 16.94 3.82 -5.12
CA GLU A 31 15.99 4.03 -6.22
C GLU A 31 15.67 2.72 -6.95
N LYS A 32 16.64 1.82 -7.13
CA LYS A 32 16.38 0.48 -7.70
C LYS A 32 15.38 -0.29 -6.84
N LYS A 33 15.61 -0.32 -5.52
CA LYS A 33 14.70 -0.96 -4.54
C LYS A 33 13.32 -0.31 -4.54
N ARG A 34 13.26 1.03 -4.58
CA ARG A 34 12.00 1.77 -4.67
C ARG A 34 11.21 1.39 -5.94
N ARG A 35 11.86 1.35 -7.10
CA ARG A 35 11.21 0.97 -8.37
C ARG A 35 10.77 -0.49 -8.38
N GLU A 36 11.55 -1.39 -7.79
CA GLU A 36 11.17 -2.80 -7.66
C GLU A 36 9.93 -2.96 -6.79
N ALA A 37 9.86 -2.27 -5.65
CA ALA A 37 8.67 -2.27 -4.79
C ALA A 37 7.42 -1.75 -5.53
N ILE A 38 7.55 -0.68 -6.32
CA ILE A 38 6.44 -0.15 -7.14
C ILE A 38 5.98 -1.21 -8.16
N ARG A 39 6.90 -1.86 -8.87
CA ARG A 39 6.56 -2.89 -9.86
C ARG A 39 5.85 -4.08 -9.22
N ASN A 40 6.33 -4.56 -8.08
CA ASN A 40 5.67 -5.64 -7.34
C ASN A 40 4.24 -5.24 -6.93
N GLY A 41 4.02 -3.97 -6.61
CA GLY A 41 2.68 -3.42 -6.40
C GLY A 41 1.77 -3.51 -7.63
N PHE A 42 2.28 -3.15 -8.81
CA PHE A 42 1.55 -3.28 -10.08
C PHE A 42 1.30 -4.74 -10.47
N ASP A 43 2.26 -5.62 -10.24
CA ASP A 43 2.09 -7.06 -10.48
C ASP A 43 0.93 -7.58 -9.61
N ARG A 44 0.90 -7.23 -8.31
CA ARG A 44 -0.20 -7.61 -7.41
C ARG A 44 -1.55 -6.99 -7.81
N LEU A 45 -1.58 -5.72 -8.23
CA LEU A 45 -2.81 -5.12 -8.73
C LEU A 45 -3.35 -5.86 -9.97
N SER A 46 -2.45 -6.26 -10.86
CA SER A 46 -2.82 -6.97 -12.09
C SER A 46 -3.47 -8.33 -11.84
N THR A 47 -3.19 -8.97 -10.69
CA THR A 47 -3.81 -10.24 -10.31
C THR A 47 -5.14 -10.08 -9.59
N ILE A 48 -5.37 -8.95 -8.92
CA ILE A 48 -6.61 -8.67 -8.20
C ILE A 48 -7.69 -8.15 -9.16
N VAL A 49 -7.30 -7.28 -10.10
CA VAL A 49 -8.25 -6.62 -11.00
C VAL A 49 -8.64 -7.57 -12.14
N PRO A 50 -9.93 -7.90 -12.31
CA PRO A 50 -10.37 -8.79 -13.39
C PRO A 50 -9.94 -8.30 -14.77
N GLY A 51 -9.39 -9.22 -15.57
CA GLY A 51 -8.96 -8.93 -16.94
C GLY A 51 -7.58 -8.27 -17.07
N MET A 52 -6.88 -7.97 -15.97
CA MET A 52 -5.57 -7.31 -15.99
C MET A 52 -4.37 -8.26 -15.83
N GLN A 53 -4.58 -9.57 -15.72
CA GLN A 53 -3.51 -10.56 -15.55
C GLN A 53 -2.43 -10.40 -16.64
N GLY A 54 -1.17 -10.18 -16.23
CA GLY A 54 -0.04 -10.00 -17.15
C GLY A 54 0.07 -8.60 -17.78
N GLN A 55 -0.83 -7.67 -17.46
CA GLN A 55 -0.80 -6.27 -17.95
C GLN A 55 -0.08 -5.31 -16.99
N ALA A 56 0.68 -5.81 -16.02
CA ALA A 56 1.36 -5.01 -14.99
C ALA A 56 2.33 -3.94 -15.54
N ARG A 57 2.73 -4.05 -16.82
CA ARG A 57 3.59 -3.08 -17.51
C ARG A 57 2.84 -1.86 -18.05
N SER A 58 1.52 -1.92 -18.13
CA SER A 58 0.67 -0.84 -18.61
C SER A 58 0.10 -0.04 -17.43
N GLU A 59 0.97 0.70 -16.72
CA GLU A 59 0.63 1.35 -15.43
C GLU A 59 -0.68 2.14 -15.47
N ALA A 60 -0.87 2.99 -16.49
CA ALA A 60 -2.08 3.80 -16.64
C ALA A 60 -3.35 2.97 -16.84
N ILE A 61 -3.26 1.87 -17.61
CA ILE A 61 -4.38 0.96 -17.87
C ILE A 61 -4.74 0.20 -16.60
N VAL A 62 -3.74 -0.32 -15.88
CA VAL A 62 -3.95 -1.03 -14.61
C VAL A 62 -4.62 -0.11 -13.59
N LEU A 63 -4.15 1.13 -13.45
CA LEU A 63 -4.76 2.09 -12.52
C LEU A 63 -6.20 2.45 -12.90
N ALA A 64 -6.47 2.71 -14.19
CA ALA A 64 -7.82 3.01 -14.66
C ALA A 64 -8.78 1.83 -14.40
N ALA A 65 -8.37 0.62 -14.79
CA ALA A 65 -9.16 -0.59 -14.55
C ALA A 65 -9.36 -0.87 -13.05
N THR A 66 -8.37 -0.57 -12.21
CA THR A 66 -8.49 -0.67 -10.75
C THR A 66 -9.60 0.24 -10.22
N VAL A 67 -9.64 1.51 -10.65
CA VAL A 67 -10.68 2.46 -10.23
C VAL A 67 -12.05 2.01 -10.70
N ASP A 68 -12.18 1.54 -11.94
CA ASP A 68 -13.45 1.06 -12.47
C ASP A 68 -13.93 -0.19 -11.72
N HIS A 69 -13.02 -1.10 -11.39
CA HIS A 69 -13.33 -2.27 -10.57
C HIS A 69 -13.82 -1.88 -9.17
N MET A 70 -13.15 -0.95 -8.49
CA MET A 70 -13.58 -0.44 -7.18
C MET A 70 -14.99 0.17 -7.25
N ARG A 71 -15.28 0.97 -8.27
CA ARG A 71 -16.62 1.53 -8.50
C ARG A 71 -17.67 0.44 -8.71
N ALA A 72 -17.34 -0.59 -9.49
CA ALA A 72 -18.23 -1.73 -9.70
C ALA A 72 -18.51 -2.50 -8.40
N MET A 73 -17.49 -2.74 -7.57
CA MET A 73 -17.65 -3.39 -6.27
C MET A 73 -18.54 -2.60 -5.31
N LEU A 74 -18.37 -1.27 -5.25
CA LEU A 74 -19.22 -0.41 -4.42
C LEU A 74 -20.68 -0.48 -4.88
N LYS A 75 -20.92 -0.38 -6.19
CA LYS A 75 -22.26 -0.53 -6.77
C LYS A 75 -22.86 -1.90 -6.47
N GLN A 76 -22.08 -2.97 -6.57
CA GLN A 76 -22.53 -4.32 -6.24
C GLN A 76 -22.93 -4.42 -4.76
N LYS A 77 -22.14 -3.84 -3.85
CA LYS A 77 -22.49 -3.76 -2.43
C LYS A 77 -23.83 -3.04 -2.21
N GLU A 78 -24.05 -1.91 -2.87
CA GLU A 78 -25.32 -1.16 -2.80
C GLU A 78 -26.49 -2.00 -3.31
N GLN A 79 -26.31 -2.73 -4.41
CA GLN A 79 -27.35 -3.62 -4.96
C GLN A 79 -27.70 -4.76 -4.00
N ILE A 80 -26.70 -5.40 -3.39
CA ILE A 80 -26.92 -6.47 -2.40
C ILE A 80 -27.65 -5.89 -1.17
N TYR A 81 -27.24 -4.72 -0.69
CA TYR A 81 -27.92 -4.03 0.40
C TYR A 81 -29.39 -3.75 0.06
N ALA A 82 -29.66 -3.14 -1.09
CA ALA A 82 -31.02 -2.86 -1.54
C ALA A 82 -31.87 -4.14 -1.67
N ALA A 83 -31.30 -5.22 -2.20
CA ALA A 83 -31.98 -6.51 -2.29
C ALA A 83 -32.28 -7.13 -0.92
N ALA A 84 -31.39 -6.96 0.07
CA ALA A 84 -31.63 -7.41 1.44
C ALA A 84 -32.77 -6.61 2.10
N MET A 85 -32.76 -5.28 1.96
CA MET A 85 -33.83 -4.43 2.48
C MET A 85 -35.19 -4.75 1.83
N ALA A 86 -35.22 -5.00 0.51
CA ALA A 86 -36.44 -5.41 -0.19
C ALA A 86 -36.99 -6.77 0.30
N LYS A 87 -36.13 -7.62 0.87
CA LYS A 87 -36.51 -8.87 1.53
C LYS A 87 -36.87 -8.70 3.02
N GLY A 88 -36.94 -7.47 3.51
CA GLY A 88 -37.34 -7.14 4.88
C GLY A 88 -36.21 -7.23 5.91
N TRP A 89 -34.94 -7.30 5.49
CA TRP A 89 -33.82 -7.28 6.43
C TRP A 89 -33.65 -5.89 7.04
N SER A 90 -33.22 -5.82 8.30
CA SER A 90 -32.75 -4.58 8.90
C SER A 90 -31.29 -4.28 8.53
N THR A 91 -30.89 -3.02 8.64
CA THR A 91 -29.50 -2.60 8.43
C THR A 91 -28.53 -3.34 9.35
N GLU A 92 -28.90 -3.60 10.61
CA GLU A 92 -28.09 -4.34 11.58
C GLU A 92 -27.91 -5.80 11.17
N GLN A 93 -28.97 -6.45 10.67
CA GLN A 93 -28.90 -7.83 10.19
C GLN A 93 -27.98 -7.96 8.99
N PHE A 94 -28.11 -7.04 8.02
CA PHE A 94 -27.22 -6.97 6.86
C PHE A 94 -25.75 -6.76 7.28
N ASN A 95 -25.48 -5.77 8.13
CA ASN A 95 -24.13 -5.43 8.55
C ASN A 95 -23.46 -6.59 9.30
N ARG A 96 -24.19 -7.28 10.18
CA ARG A 96 -23.67 -8.46 10.89
C ARG A 96 -23.24 -9.55 9.91
N TYR A 97 -24.10 -9.89 8.95
CA TYR A 97 -23.78 -10.92 7.97
C TYR A 97 -22.61 -10.50 7.06
N TYR A 98 -22.61 -9.24 6.61
CA TYR A 98 -21.54 -8.69 5.79
C TYR A 98 -20.18 -8.73 6.51
N GLN A 99 -20.13 -8.42 7.81
CA GLN A 99 -18.92 -8.50 8.62
C GLN A 99 -18.39 -9.93 8.77
N VAL A 100 -19.27 -10.91 8.97
CA VAL A 100 -18.88 -12.33 9.04
C VAL A 100 -18.29 -12.78 7.70
N ALA A 101 -18.97 -12.48 6.60
CA ALA A 101 -18.47 -12.79 5.26
C ALA A 101 -17.11 -12.12 4.96
N GLU A 102 -16.90 -10.88 5.42
CA GLU A 102 -15.61 -10.19 5.29
C GLU A 102 -14.50 -10.88 6.10
N GLN A 103 -14.80 -11.35 7.32
CA GLN A 103 -13.84 -12.08 8.15
C GLN A 103 -13.47 -13.44 7.55
N GLU A 104 -14.45 -14.17 7.03
CA GLU A 104 -14.22 -15.44 6.33
C GLU A 104 -13.36 -15.25 5.09
N ALA A 105 -13.64 -14.23 4.28
CA ALA A 105 -12.84 -13.90 3.11
C ALA A 105 -11.38 -13.58 3.48
N ARG A 106 -11.16 -12.77 4.52
CA ARG A 106 -9.81 -12.45 5.02
C ARG A 106 -9.07 -13.66 5.61
N ALA A 107 -9.78 -14.66 6.11
CA ALA A 107 -9.17 -15.88 6.66
C ALA A 107 -8.70 -16.86 5.56
N LEU A 108 -9.17 -16.68 4.32
CA LEU A 108 -8.80 -17.49 3.16
C LEU A 108 -7.63 -16.91 2.34
N GLU A 109 -7.26 -15.64 2.62
CA GLU A 109 -6.10 -14.94 2.04
C GLU A 109 -4.79 -15.30 2.74
#